data_AF-A0A6A4UNI1-F1
#
_entry.id   AF-A0A6A4UNI1-F1
#
_cell.length_a   1.000
_cell.length_b   1.000
_cell.length_c   1.000
_cell.angle_alpha   90.00
_cell.angle_beta   90.00
_cell.angle_gamma   90.00
#
_symmetry.space_group_name_H-M   'P 1'
#
loop_
_entity.id
_entity.type
_entity.pdbx_description
1 polymer ?
#
loop_
_entity_poly.entity_id
_entity_poly.type
_entity_poly.pdbx_seq_one_letter_code
_entity_poly.pdbx_strand_id
1 'polypeptide(L)'
;MPYAAGPDAPEGWRDSPRILHGQVTIYDGTLMASDYPPGVAGEAQAGFSVMQSAPDVAEARRVFDALAEAGSIIDGFKPTFFSPGFGMVKDRFGTHWIISAQQE
;
A
#
# COMPACT_ATOMS: atom_id res chain seq x y z
N MET A 1 7.24 -9.69 10.64
CA MET A 1 7.92 -10.97 10.91
C MET A 1 8.61 -11.43 9.62
N PRO A 2 9.94 -11.61 9.63
CA PRO A 2 10.67 -12.16 8.49
C PRO A 2 10.49 -13.68 8.35
N TYR A 3 10.73 -14.23 7.17
CA TYR A 3 10.74 -15.68 6.92
C TYR A 3 11.75 -16.41 7.82
N ALA A 4 12.90 -15.80 8.08
CA ALA A 4 13.93 -16.33 8.98
C ALA A 4 13.43 -16.59 10.42
N ALA A 5 12.41 -15.86 10.87
CA ALA A 5 11.82 -15.99 12.21
C ALA A 5 10.52 -16.80 12.23
N GLY A 6 10.12 -17.40 11.10
CA GLY A 6 8.91 -18.21 11.03
C GLY A 6 9.06 -19.52 11.81
N PRO A 7 7.99 -19.99 12.49
CA PRO A 7 7.98 -21.34 13.05
C PRO A 7 8.19 -22.34 11.91
N ASP A 8 9.08 -23.31 12.14
CA ASP A 8 9.42 -24.37 11.16
C ASP A 8 10.03 -23.87 9.85
N ALA A 9 10.69 -22.69 9.85
CA ALA A 9 11.38 -22.18 8.67
C ALA A 9 12.42 -23.20 8.14
N PRO A 10 12.33 -23.62 6.86
CA PRO A 10 13.33 -24.45 6.21
C PRO A 10 14.73 -23.84 6.33
N GLU A 11 15.76 -24.69 6.32
CA GLU A 11 17.16 -24.24 6.45
C GLU A 11 17.52 -23.14 5.43
N GLY A 12 17.09 -23.31 4.17
CA GLY A 12 17.31 -22.32 3.10
C GLY A 12 16.61 -20.97 3.29
N TRP A 13 15.78 -20.79 4.33
CA TRP A 13 15.06 -19.54 4.62
C TRP A 13 15.63 -18.79 5.83
N ARG A 14 16.55 -19.40 6.60
CA ARG A 14 17.04 -18.88 7.89
C ARG A 14 17.80 -17.55 7.81
N ASP A 15 18.31 -17.20 6.63
CA ASP A 15 18.97 -15.91 6.37
C ASP A 15 18.15 -14.99 5.46
N SER A 16 16.89 -15.35 5.16
CA SER A 16 16.06 -14.58 4.24
C SER A 16 15.61 -13.25 4.87
N PRO A 17 15.92 -12.09 4.26
CA PRO A 17 15.43 -10.79 4.73
C PRO A 17 13.96 -10.54 4.37
N ARG A 18 13.32 -11.47 3.64
CA ARG A 18 11.95 -11.33 3.15
C ARG A 18 10.94 -11.39 4.30
N ILE A 19 9.83 -10.69 4.13
CA ILE A 19 8.76 -10.57 5.11
C ILE A 19 7.75 -11.71 4.93
N LEU A 20 7.61 -12.56 5.95
CA LEU A 20 6.57 -13.60 6.02
C LEU A 20 5.21 -13.03 6.40
N HIS A 21 5.20 -12.07 7.33
CA HIS A 21 3.98 -11.40 7.78
C HIS A 21 4.28 -9.96 8.16
N GLY A 22 3.74 -9.02 7.40
CA GLY A 22 3.71 -7.59 7.69
C GLY A 22 2.28 -7.13 7.92
N GLN A 23 2.10 -6.23 8.87
CA GLN A 23 0.82 -5.60 9.15
C GLN A 23 1.04 -4.13 9.47
N VAL A 24 0.23 -3.27 8.88
CA VAL A 24 0.18 -1.84 9.20
C VAL A 24 -1.27 -1.46 9.41
N THR A 25 -1.57 -0.91 10.59
CA THR A 25 -2.88 -0.31 10.87
C THR A 25 -2.89 1.11 10.34
N ILE A 26 -3.92 1.43 9.56
CA ILE A 26 -4.11 2.73 8.91
C ILE A 26 -5.52 3.21 9.16
N TYR A 27 -5.66 4.38 9.77
CA TYR A 27 -6.95 4.95 10.19
C TYR A 27 -7.81 3.91 10.94
N ASP A 28 -8.89 3.43 10.31
CA ASP A 28 -9.87 2.47 10.81
C ASP A 28 -9.63 1.03 10.31
N GLY A 29 -8.63 0.81 9.46
CA GLY A 29 -8.36 -0.46 8.79
C GLY A 29 -6.97 -1.03 9.11
N THR A 30 -6.76 -2.26 8.66
CA THR A 30 -5.47 -2.94 8.73
C THR A 30 -5.10 -3.48 7.36
N LEU A 31 -3.93 -3.10 6.87
CA LEU A 31 -3.32 -3.74 5.70
C LEU A 31 -2.36 -4.83 6.15
N MET A 32 -2.47 -5.97 5.50
CA MET A 32 -1.55 -7.08 5.67
C MET A 32 -0.81 -7.29 4.35
N ALA A 33 0.48 -7.59 4.44
CA ALA A 33 1.32 -7.85 3.27
C ALA A 33 2.42 -8.84 3.62
N SER A 34 2.92 -9.55 2.61
CA SER A 34 4.09 -10.41 2.71
C SER A 34 4.85 -10.39 1.38
N ASP A 35 6.13 -10.72 1.44
CA ASP A 35 6.87 -11.06 0.24
C ASP A 35 6.49 -12.47 -0.22
N TYR A 36 6.75 -12.78 -1.49
CA TYR A 36 6.73 -14.16 -1.96
C TYR A 36 7.83 -14.98 -1.25
N PRO A 37 7.59 -16.28 -0.97
CA PRO A 37 8.56 -17.15 -0.33
C PRO A 37 9.93 -17.15 -1.05
N PRO A 38 11.05 -17.39 -0.33
CA PRO A 38 12.36 -17.51 -0.97
C PRO A 38 12.36 -18.55 -2.08
N GLY A 39 12.88 -18.19 -3.25
CA GLY A 39 12.90 -19.03 -4.45
C GLY A 39 11.64 -18.96 -5.32
N VAL A 40 10.59 -18.25 -4.88
CA VAL A 40 9.36 -18.03 -5.66
C VAL A 40 9.40 -16.63 -6.28
N ALA A 41 9.26 -16.58 -7.60
CA ALA A 41 9.08 -15.32 -8.32
C ALA A 41 7.65 -14.81 -8.11
N GLY A 42 7.53 -13.52 -7.81
CA GLY A 42 6.23 -12.86 -7.67
C GLY A 42 5.73 -12.27 -8.97
N GLU A 43 4.42 -12.10 -9.07
CA GLU A 43 3.80 -11.29 -10.11
C GLU A 43 3.49 -9.89 -9.55
N ALA A 44 3.49 -8.90 -10.43
CA ALA A 44 3.11 -7.55 -10.05
C ALA A 44 1.63 -7.52 -9.65
N GLN A 45 1.30 -6.71 -8.63
CA GLN A 45 -0.09 -6.50 -8.23
C GLN A 45 -0.92 -5.99 -9.41
N ALA A 46 -2.03 -6.68 -9.69
CA ALA A 46 -2.96 -6.33 -10.75
C ALA A 46 -4.41 -6.60 -10.31
N GLY A 47 -5.37 -5.96 -10.99
CA GLY A 47 -6.80 -6.27 -10.87
C GLY A 47 -7.54 -5.66 -9.67
N PHE A 48 -6.87 -4.88 -8.81
CA PHE A 48 -7.53 -4.14 -7.72
C PHE A 48 -6.78 -2.86 -7.34
N SER A 49 -7.40 -2.02 -6.52
CA SER A 49 -6.76 -0.85 -5.89
C SER A 49 -7.13 -0.80 -4.41
N VAL A 50 -6.22 -0.28 -3.60
CA VAL A 50 -6.48 -0.01 -2.18
C VAL A 50 -7.06 1.40 -2.06
N MET A 51 -8.28 1.51 -1.53
CA MET A 51 -8.92 2.79 -1.29
C MET A 51 -8.73 3.21 0.16
N GLN A 52 -8.27 4.44 0.39
CA GLN A 52 -8.19 5.05 1.70
C GLN A 52 -8.87 6.41 1.72
N SER A 53 -9.78 6.58 2.68
CA SER A 53 -10.44 7.85 2.96
C SER A 53 -9.79 8.50 4.18
N ALA A 54 -9.06 9.58 3.97
CA ALA A 54 -8.43 10.37 5.04
C ALA A 54 -9.46 11.30 5.70
N PRO A 55 -9.24 11.71 6.97
CA PRO A 55 -10.19 12.51 7.72
C PRO A 55 -10.46 13.90 7.12
N ASP A 56 -9.49 14.46 6.39
CA ASP A 56 -9.61 15.78 5.77
C ASP A 56 -8.79 15.89 4.47
N VAL A 57 -8.93 17.01 3.76
CA VAL A 57 -8.26 17.29 2.48
C VAL A 57 -6.74 17.41 2.64
N ALA A 58 -6.26 17.97 3.75
CA ALA A 58 -4.83 18.18 3.97
C ALA A 58 -4.13 16.84 4.17
N GLU A 59 -4.72 15.94 4.96
CA GLU A 59 -4.19 14.61 5.19
C GLU A 59 -4.31 13.73 3.93
N ALA A 60 -5.45 13.80 3.21
CA ALA A 60 -5.59 13.13 1.92
C ALA A 60 -4.51 13.57 0.93
N ARG A 61 -4.23 14.88 0.85
CA ARG A 61 -3.17 15.43 -0.01
C ARG A 61 -1.79 14.95 0.41
N ARG A 62 -1.49 14.96 1.71
CA ARG A 62 -0.20 14.49 2.24
C ARG A 62 0.05 13.02 1.88
N VAL A 63 -0.96 12.16 2.04
CA VAL A 63 -0.87 10.74 1.68
C VAL A 63 -0.73 10.55 0.17
N PHE A 64 -1.52 11.26 -0.63
CA PHE A 64 -1.42 11.22 -2.08
C PHE A 64 -0.01 11.59 -2.56
N ASP A 65 0.53 12.72 -2.08
CA ASP A 65 1.85 13.20 -2.48
C ASP A 65 2.96 12.21 -2.07
N ALA A 66 2.86 11.61 -0.87
CA ALA A 66 3.82 10.61 -0.39
C ALA A 66 3.80 9.31 -1.22
N LEU A 67 2.61 8.85 -1.64
CA LEU A 67 2.48 7.67 -2.50
C LEU A 67 2.88 7.96 -3.95
N ALA A 68 2.75 9.21 -4.40
CA ALA A 68 3.20 9.66 -5.71
C ALA A 68 4.72 9.84 -5.80
N GLU A 69 5.41 9.96 -4.67
CA GLU A 69 6.87 10.04 -4.64
C GLU A 69 7.50 8.76 -5.24
N ALA A 70 8.22 8.95 -6.35
CA ALA A 70 8.78 7.87 -7.18
C ALA A 70 7.74 6.85 -7.70
N GLY A 71 6.46 7.22 -7.70
CA GLY A 71 5.36 6.49 -8.31
C GLY A 71 4.90 7.12 -9.62
N SER A 72 3.69 6.78 -10.04
CA SER A 72 3.01 7.31 -11.22
C SER A 72 1.62 7.79 -10.86
N ILE A 73 1.33 9.07 -11.11
CA ILE A 73 -0.02 9.61 -10.96
C ILE A 73 -0.91 9.04 -12.07
N ILE A 74 -2.01 8.40 -11.69
CA ILE A 74 -3.03 7.89 -12.61
C ILE A 74 -4.10 8.96 -12.81
N ASP A 75 -4.53 9.58 -11.71
CA ASP A 75 -5.40 10.75 -11.72
C ASP A 75 -4.95 11.76 -10.66
N GLY A 76 -4.77 13.01 -11.07
CA GLY A 76 -4.25 14.07 -10.22
C GLY A 76 -5.20 14.44 -9.08
N PHE A 77 -4.63 14.76 -7.92
CA PHE A 77 -5.40 15.10 -6.72
C PHE A 77 -6.18 16.40 -6.88
N LYS A 78 -7.52 16.30 -6.89
CA LYS A 78 -8.45 17.41 -7.09
C LYS A 78 -9.81 17.12 -6.45
N PRO A 79 -10.65 18.13 -6.19
CA PRO A 79 -12.04 17.90 -5.77
C PRO A 79 -12.85 17.16 -6.84
N THR A 80 -13.80 16.34 -6.43
CA THR A 80 -14.79 15.66 -7.29
C THR A 80 -16.20 15.88 -6.74
N PHE A 81 -17.22 15.38 -7.43
CA PHE A 81 -18.62 15.53 -6.99
C PHE A 81 -18.94 14.82 -5.65
N PHE A 82 -18.09 13.90 -5.19
CA PHE A 82 -18.32 13.09 -3.99
C PHE A 82 -17.24 13.25 -2.92
N SER A 83 -16.16 13.99 -3.20
CA SER A 83 -15.10 14.24 -2.24
C SER A 83 -14.46 15.61 -2.46
N PRO A 84 -14.15 16.35 -1.37
CA PRO A 84 -13.41 17.60 -1.47
C PRO A 84 -11.95 17.40 -1.93
N GLY A 85 -11.43 16.17 -1.95
CA GLY A 85 -10.12 15.85 -2.50
C GLY A 85 -9.99 14.37 -2.85
N PHE A 86 -9.72 14.08 -4.12
CA PHE A 86 -9.63 12.73 -4.66
C PHE A 86 -8.47 12.61 -5.64
N GLY A 87 -7.75 11.49 -5.61
CA GLY A 87 -6.70 11.18 -6.60
C GLY A 87 -6.38 9.70 -6.66
N MET A 88 -5.71 9.29 -7.74
CA MET A 88 -5.29 7.92 -7.96
C MET A 88 -3.81 7.87 -8.31
N VAL A 89 -3.09 6.93 -7.71
CA VAL A 89 -1.64 6.81 -7.87
C VAL A 89 -1.23 5.33 -7.87
N LYS A 90 -0.24 5.00 -8.69
CA LYS A 90 0.53 3.76 -8.57
C LYS A 90 1.82 4.09 -7.81
N ASP A 91 2.01 3.53 -6.63
CA ASP A 91 3.19 3.84 -5.82
C ASP A 91 4.48 3.24 -6.41
N ARG A 92 5.63 3.58 -5.82
CA ARG A 92 6.96 3.07 -6.23
C ARG A 92 7.11 1.54 -6.17
N PHE A 93 6.23 0.85 -5.44
CA PHE A 93 6.22 -0.61 -5.33
C PHE A 93 5.26 -1.26 -6.35
N GLY A 94 4.47 -0.45 -7.04
CA GLY A 94 3.53 -0.86 -8.06
C GLY A 94 2.10 -1.08 -7.56
N THR A 95 1.79 -0.74 -6.30
CA THR A 95 0.44 -0.86 -5.74
C THR A 95 -0.43 0.29 -6.23
N HIS A 96 -1.66 -0.02 -6.66
CA HIS A 96 -2.62 0.99 -7.07
C HIS A 96 -3.43 1.50 -5.86
N TRP A 97 -3.45 2.82 -5.69
CA TRP A 97 -4.12 3.50 -4.60
C TRP A 97 -5.18 4.47 -5.10
N ILE A 98 -6.29 4.53 -4.37
CA ILE A 98 -7.33 5.54 -4.49
C ILE A 98 -7.35 6.31 -3.17
N ILE A 99 -7.05 7.60 -3.20
CA ILE A 99 -7.03 8.45 -2.01
C ILE A 99 -8.18 9.44 -2.09
N SER A 100 -8.99 9.48 -1.03
CA SER A 100 -10.14 10.38 -0.91
C SER A 100 -10.08 11.13 0.42
N ALA A 101 -10.65 12.32 0.48
CA ALA A 101 -10.96 13.02 1.72
C ALA A 101 -12.42 12.75 2.11
N GLN A 102 -12.68 12.56 3.40
CA GLN A 102 -14.04 12.54 3.93
C GLN A 102 -14.71 13.91 3.80
N GLN A 103 -16.05 13.92 3.71
CA GLN A 103 -16.83 15.14 3.88
C GLN A 103 -16.99 15.39 5.38
N GLU A 104 -16.80 16.64 5.82
CA GLU A 104 -17.06 17.07 7.21
C GLU A 104 -18.52 16.86 7.63
#